data_AF-A0A3D1JUG2-F1
#
_entry.id   AF-A0A3D1JUG2-F1
#
_cell.length_a   1.000
_cell.length_b   1.000
_cell.length_c   1.000
_cell.angle_alpha   90.00
_cell.angle_beta   90.00
_cell.angle_gamma   90.00
#
_symmetry.space_group_name_H-M   'P 1'
#
loop_
_entity.id
_entity.type
_entity.pdbx_description
1 polymer ?
#
loop_
_entity_poly.entity_id
_entity_poly.type
_entity_poly.pdbx_seq_one_letter_code
_entity_poly.pdbx_strand_id
1 'polypeptide(L)'
;MRTKPLDRLLFAQGGECFFCHRPLPREDASIEHLVAATHGGKDNDENLVACCQALNTLFGRMSLKEKLAVILKQKGAFQCPARTADPAAAPRATPTPAPEAAAPTRPATALPVVLAGLRKRGNARPRTLDALATLVADLLEQNGFPVAEAKDVVARLRSQHYIEVQDRRITAYLLPPSKA
;
A
#
# COMPACT_ATOMS: atom_id res chain seq x y z
N MET A 1 22.82 16.61 2.21
CA MET A 1 22.19 15.29 2.43
C MET A 1 20.90 15.24 1.63
N ARG A 2 20.71 14.26 0.73
CA ARG A 2 19.43 14.10 0.01
C ARG A 2 18.41 13.50 0.97
N THR A 3 17.64 14.34 1.65
CA THR A 3 16.50 13.90 2.45
C THR A 3 15.45 13.28 1.53
N LYS A 4 14.79 12.20 1.96
CA LYS A 4 13.70 11.59 1.20
C LYS A 4 12.59 12.65 0.97
N PRO A 5 11.92 12.67 -0.19
CA PRO A 5 10.90 13.69 -0.49
C PRO A 5 9.82 13.80 0.59
N LEU A 6 9.37 12.65 1.12
CA LEU A 6 8.40 12.57 2.21
C LEU A 6 8.89 13.25 3.50
N ASP A 7 10.17 13.06 3.85
CA ASP A 7 10.74 13.63 5.09
C ASP A 7 10.84 15.15 4.99
N ARG A 8 11.19 15.65 3.80
CA ARG A 8 11.23 17.09 3.55
C ARG A 8 9.83 17.70 3.58
N LEU A 9 8.83 17.03 3.00
CA LEU A 9 7.44 17.50 3.03
C LEU A 9 6.86 17.48 4.44
N LEU A 10 7.07 16.41 5.21
CA LEU A 10 6.67 16.35 6.62
C LEU A 10 7.32 17.44 7.44
N PHE A 11 8.62 17.69 7.25
CA PHE A 11 9.32 18.79 7.93
C PHE A 11 8.75 20.16 7.54
N ALA A 12 8.54 20.41 6.25
CA ALA A 12 7.99 21.69 5.75
C ALA A 12 6.54 21.94 6.21
N GLN A 13 5.75 20.87 6.39
CA GLN A 13 4.35 20.92 6.84
C GLN A 13 4.19 20.84 8.37
N GLY A 14 5.27 20.87 9.15
CA GLY A 14 5.20 20.82 10.62
C GLY A 14 4.78 19.46 11.19
N GLY A 15 4.93 18.38 10.42
CA GLY A 15 4.52 17.03 10.82
C GLY A 15 3.01 16.80 10.79
N GLU A 16 2.27 17.66 10.10
CA GLU A 16 0.82 17.57 9.94
C GLU A 16 0.42 17.17 8.52
N CYS A 17 -0.75 16.55 8.40
CA CYS A 17 -1.36 16.25 7.11
C CYS A 17 -1.87 17.53 6.44
N PHE A 18 -1.53 17.72 5.17
CA PHE A 18 -1.90 18.91 4.41
C PHE A 18 -3.40 19.20 4.34
N PHE A 19 -4.25 18.16 4.32
CA PHE A 19 -5.71 18.33 4.15
C PHE A 19 -6.48 18.38 5.47
N CYS A 20 -6.13 17.53 6.44
CA CYS A 20 -6.88 17.43 7.69
C CYS A 20 -6.22 18.16 8.87
N HIS A 21 -5.01 18.68 8.68
CA HIS A 21 -4.24 19.42 9.69
C HIS A 21 -4.06 18.66 11.01
N ARG A 22 -4.10 17.32 10.97
CA ARG A 22 -3.83 16.48 12.13
C ARG A 22 -2.38 15.99 12.09
N PRO A 23 -1.80 15.65 13.26
CA PRO A 23 -0.48 15.03 13.33
C PRO A 23 -0.40 13.81 12.41
N LEU A 24 0.63 13.78 11.57
CA LEU A 24 0.83 12.76 10.55
C LEU A 24 2.10 11.96 10.87
N PRO A 25 1.98 10.78 11.49
CA PRO A 25 3.13 9.92 11.71
C PRO A 25 3.66 9.41 10.37
N ARG A 26 4.97 9.21 10.29
CA ARG A 26 5.67 8.83 9.05
C ARG A 26 5.16 7.52 8.42
N GLU A 27 4.65 6.60 9.25
CA GLU A 27 4.08 5.31 8.83
C GLU A 27 2.76 5.44 8.08
N ASP A 28 1.95 6.45 8.41
CA ASP A 28 0.67 6.74 7.75
C ASP A 28 0.78 7.83 6.68
N ALA A 29 1.98 8.39 6.51
CA ALA A 29 2.27 9.47 5.61
C ALA A 29 2.45 8.97 4.17
N SER A 30 1.76 9.62 3.24
CA SER A 30 1.84 9.36 1.81
C SER A 30 2.04 10.66 1.06
N ILE A 31 2.69 10.58 -0.11
CA ILE A 31 2.87 11.73 -1.00
C ILE A 31 1.67 11.76 -1.95
N GLU A 32 0.97 12.89 -1.97
CA GLU A 32 -0.13 13.15 -2.88
C GLU A 32 0.25 14.28 -3.84
N HIS A 33 -0.21 14.13 -5.09
CA HIS A 33 -0.04 15.17 -6.10
C HIS A 33 -1.32 16.00 -6.14
N LEU A 34 -1.24 17.29 -5.82
CA LEU A 34 -2.40 18.20 -5.83
C LEU A 34 -3.07 18.18 -7.21
N VAL A 35 -2.29 18.39 -8.27
CA VAL A 35 -2.63 18.07 -9.64
C VAL A 35 -2.18 16.64 -9.93
N ALA A 36 -3.13 15.72 -10.14
CA ALA A 36 -2.77 14.33 -10.47
C ALA A 36 -1.95 14.25 -11.76
N ALA A 37 -1.01 13.31 -11.83
CA ALA A 37 -0.18 13.09 -13.02
C ALA A 37 -1.01 12.81 -14.28
N THR A 38 -2.15 12.11 -14.15
CA THR A 38 -3.11 11.87 -15.24
C THR A 38 -3.75 13.13 -15.79
N HIS A 39 -3.70 14.23 -15.05
CA HIS A 39 -4.21 15.54 -15.43
C HIS A 39 -3.08 16.56 -15.73
N GLY A 40 -1.86 16.06 -16.00
CA GLY A 40 -0.71 16.91 -16.37
C GLY A 40 0.05 17.50 -15.18
N GLY A 41 -0.18 17.00 -13.97
CA GLY A 41 0.58 17.40 -12.78
C GLY A 41 2.04 16.97 -12.86
N LYS A 42 2.95 17.87 -12.46
CA LYS A 42 4.39 17.60 -12.41
C LYS A 42 4.77 16.95 -11.09
N ASP A 43 5.82 16.14 -11.12
CA ASP A 43 6.45 15.57 -9.92
C ASP A 43 7.48 16.57 -9.36
N ASN A 44 6.98 17.69 -8.84
CA ASN A 44 7.78 18.76 -8.25
C ASN A 44 7.21 19.18 -6.89
N ASP A 45 8.07 19.75 -6.05
CA ASP A 45 7.75 20.07 -4.64
C ASP A 45 6.53 20.98 -4.47
N GLU A 46 6.27 21.84 -5.46
CA GLU A 46 5.11 22.74 -5.48
C GLU A 46 3.78 22.01 -5.67
N ASN A 47 3.81 20.82 -6.27
CA ASN A 47 2.63 19.99 -6.54
C ASN A 47 2.52 18.80 -5.58
N LEU A 48 3.55 18.52 -4.78
CA LEU A 48 3.58 17.40 -3.85
C LEU A 48 3.28 17.84 -2.43
N VAL A 49 2.42 17.09 -1.75
CA VAL A 49 2.11 17.30 -0.33
C VAL A 49 2.17 15.98 0.43
N ALA A 50 2.50 16.05 1.71
CA ALA A 50 2.36 14.89 2.60
C ALA A 50 0.94 14.87 3.19
N CYS A 51 0.25 13.74 3.02
CA CYS A 51 -1.09 13.54 3.56
C CYS A 51 -1.27 12.13 4.12
N CYS A 52 -2.39 11.88 4.79
CA CYS A 52 -2.75 10.54 5.25
C CYS A 52 -2.91 9.58 4.06
N GLN A 53 -2.44 8.34 4.19
CA GLN A 53 -2.57 7.32 3.15
C GLN A 53 -4.03 7.08 2.71
N ALA A 54 -4.98 7.14 3.64
CA ALA A 54 -6.41 7.04 3.32
C ALA A 54 -6.90 8.17 2.41
N LEU A 55 -6.40 9.39 2.61
CA LEU A 55 -6.74 10.55 1.78
C LEU A 55 -6.10 10.45 0.41
N ASN A 56 -4.84 10.02 0.33
CA ASN A 56 -4.19 9.79 -0.95
C ASN A 56 -4.95 8.75 -1.79
N THR A 57 -5.48 7.71 -1.14
CA THR A 57 -6.30 6.69 -1.81
C THR A 57 -7.60 7.27 -2.37
N LEU A 58 -8.22 8.21 -1.66
CA LEU A 58 -9.46 8.88 -2.07
C LEU A 58 -9.22 9.92 -3.16
N PHE A 59 -8.19 10.76 -3.01
CA PHE A 59 -7.89 11.87 -3.91
C PHE A 59 -7.00 11.49 -5.11
N GLY A 60 -6.28 10.38 -5.06
CA GLY A 60 -5.31 10.00 -6.11
C GLY A 60 -5.93 9.77 -7.50
N ARG A 61 -7.25 9.60 -7.59
CA ARG A 61 -8.00 9.46 -8.86
C ARG A 61 -8.86 10.69 -9.20
N MET A 62 -8.87 11.69 -8.33
CA MET A 62 -9.70 12.87 -8.47
C MET A 62 -8.91 14.01 -9.12
N SER A 63 -9.60 14.80 -9.94
CA SER A 63 -9.12 16.09 -10.39
C SER A 63 -9.08 17.11 -9.25
N LEU A 64 -8.31 18.19 -9.39
CA LEU A 64 -8.27 19.28 -8.42
C LEU A 64 -9.66 19.83 -8.09
N LYS A 65 -10.53 19.96 -9.11
CA LYS A 65 -11.92 20.42 -8.95
C LYS A 65 -12.70 19.52 -8.00
N GLU A 66 -12.55 18.20 -8.14
CA GLU A 66 -13.24 17.22 -7.29
C GLU A 66 -12.68 17.21 -5.86
N LYS A 67 -11.35 17.30 -5.70
CA LYS A 67 -10.71 17.42 -4.38
C LYS A 67 -11.24 18.63 -3.62
N LEU A 68 -11.23 19.80 -4.28
CA LEU A 68 -11.78 21.03 -3.71
C LEU A 68 -13.27 20.90 -3.39
N ALA A 69 -14.05 20.26 -4.26
CA ALA A 69 -15.47 20.04 -4.00
C ALA A 69 -15.71 19.17 -2.76
N VAL A 70 -14.89 18.13 -2.53
CA VAL A 70 -14.97 17.29 -1.32
C VAL A 70 -14.63 18.11 -0.07
N ILE A 71 -13.56 18.90 -0.12
CA ILE A 71 -13.12 19.74 1.01
C ILE A 71 -14.19 20.78 1.34
N LEU A 72 -14.73 21.48 0.33
CA LEU A 72 -15.77 22.51 0.50
C LEU A 72 -17.08 21.92 1.03
N LYS A 73 -17.46 20.70 0.61
CA LYS A 73 -18.64 20.01 1.13
C LYS A 73 -18.54 19.66 2.61
N GLN A 74 -17.33 19.50 3.15
CA GLN A 74 -17.10 19.18 4.57
C GLN A 74 -17.12 20.40 5.51
N LYS A 75 -17.35 21.63 5.00
CA LYS A 75 -17.65 22.86 5.77
C LYS A 75 -16.78 23.07 7.03
N GLY A 76 -15.47 23.10 6.86
CA GLY A 76 -14.53 23.68 7.83
C GLY A 76 -13.81 22.69 8.76
N ALA A 77 -14.39 21.53 9.06
CA ALA A 77 -13.68 20.46 9.77
C ALA A 77 -13.52 19.26 8.85
N PHE A 78 -12.49 19.31 7.99
CA PHE A 78 -12.22 18.20 7.09
C PHE A 78 -11.89 16.93 7.89
N GLN A 79 -12.79 15.95 7.84
CA GLN A 79 -12.63 14.70 8.56
C GLN A 79 -11.88 13.71 7.68
N CYS A 80 -10.68 13.36 8.12
CA CYS A 80 -9.89 12.34 7.46
C CYS A 80 -10.57 10.98 7.62
N PRO A 81 -10.80 10.22 6.53
CA PRO A 81 -11.39 8.88 6.60
C PRO A 81 -10.51 7.87 7.33
N ALA A 82 -9.22 8.16 7.53
CA ALA A 82 -8.34 7.36 8.38
C ALA A 82 -8.80 7.35 9.85
N ARG A 83 -9.60 8.34 10.27
CA ARG A 83 -9.85 8.66 11.68
C ARG A 83 -11.31 8.50 12.11
N THR A 84 -12.21 8.22 11.17
CA THR A 84 -13.53 7.63 11.46
C THR A 84 -13.42 6.19 11.98
N ALA A 85 -12.21 5.60 11.93
CA ALA A 85 -11.84 4.31 12.48
C ALA A 85 -10.87 4.43 13.68
N ASP A 86 -10.93 5.50 14.48
CA ASP A 86 -10.25 5.53 15.78
C ASP A 86 -11.10 4.77 16.84
N PRO A 87 -10.68 3.61 17.35
CA PRO A 87 -10.59 3.45 18.80
C PRO A 87 -9.32 4.14 19.28
N ALA A 88 -9.44 4.82 20.41
CA ALA A 88 -8.42 5.63 21.03
C ALA A 88 -7.03 4.97 21.09
N ALA A 89 -6.01 5.83 20.92
CA ALA A 89 -4.67 5.75 21.48
C ALA A 89 -4.32 4.45 22.23
N ALA A 90 -3.52 3.60 21.60
CA ALA A 90 -2.67 2.65 22.31
C ALA A 90 -1.21 3.12 22.16
N PRO A 91 -0.50 3.39 23.26
CA PRO A 91 0.91 3.76 23.20
C PRO A 91 1.75 2.58 22.72
N ARG A 92 2.82 2.92 22.00
CA ARG A 92 3.93 2.04 21.60
C ARG A 92 4.22 0.98 22.67
N ALA A 93 4.02 -0.29 22.35
CA ALA A 93 4.65 -1.40 23.06
C ALA A 93 5.87 -1.85 22.24
N THR A 94 7.06 -1.59 22.79
CA THR A 94 8.31 -2.26 22.44
C THR A 94 8.18 -3.78 22.63
N PRO A 95 8.89 -4.61 21.85
CA PRO A 95 8.69 -6.05 21.81
C PRO A 95 9.62 -6.79 22.78
N THR A 96 9.05 -7.58 23.70
CA THR A 96 9.68 -8.80 24.26
C THR A 96 8.62 -9.68 24.94
N PRO A 97 8.90 -10.98 25.18
CA PRO A 97 8.65 -12.10 24.28
C PRO A 97 7.43 -12.94 24.71
N ALA A 98 7.04 -13.89 23.84
CA ALA A 98 5.97 -14.87 24.07
C ALA A 98 6.12 -15.62 25.41
N PRO A 99 5.01 -16.10 26.00
CA PRO A 99 4.65 -17.48 25.71
C PRO A 99 3.15 -17.75 25.52
N GLU A 100 2.88 -18.48 24.43
CA GLU A 100 2.21 -19.78 24.45
C GLU A 100 0.67 -19.88 24.51
N ALA A 101 0.18 -20.53 23.45
CA ALA A 101 -0.96 -21.44 23.35
C ALA A 101 -2.40 -20.88 23.46
N ALA A 102 -2.98 -20.65 22.28
CA ALA A 102 -4.23 -21.31 21.91
C ALA A 102 -4.29 -21.48 20.37
N ALA A 103 -4.11 -22.70 19.89
CA ALA A 103 -4.56 -23.14 18.57
C ALA A 103 -6.12 -23.30 18.60
N PRO A 104 -6.86 -23.52 17.49
CA PRO A 104 -6.41 -23.84 16.12
C PRO A 104 -7.20 -23.15 14.99
N THR A 105 -6.54 -22.76 13.90
CA THR A 105 -7.16 -22.86 12.56
C THR A 105 -6.08 -22.82 11.49
N ARG A 106 -5.99 -23.90 10.71
CA ARG A 106 -5.27 -24.15 9.44
C ARG A 106 -4.19 -23.12 9.06
N PRO A 107 -2.93 -23.52 8.81
CA PRO A 107 -1.90 -22.59 8.39
C PRO A 107 -2.39 -21.84 7.14
N ALA A 108 -2.57 -20.53 7.27
CA ALA A 108 -2.75 -19.65 6.13
C ALA A 108 -1.50 -19.87 5.27
N THR A 109 -1.64 -20.65 4.20
CA THR A 109 -0.52 -20.97 3.33
C THR A 109 0.02 -19.67 2.76
N ALA A 110 1.33 -19.57 2.51
CA ALA A 110 1.96 -18.40 1.90
C ALA A 110 1.29 -17.96 0.57
N LEU A 111 0.66 -18.92 -0.12
CA LEU A 111 0.06 -18.76 -1.45
C LEU A 111 -1.17 -17.83 -1.51
N PRO A 112 -2.23 -17.98 -0.70
CA PRO A 112 -3.37 -17.05 -0.69
C PRO A 112 -2.99 -15.59 -0.37
N VAL A 113 -1.97 -15.37 0.47
CA VAL A 113 -1.45 -14.04 0.79
C VAL A 113 -0.83 -13.38 -0.43
N VAL A 114 0.00 -14.13 -1.16
CA VAL A 114 0.62 -13.68 -2.40
C VAL A 114 -0.43 -13.44 -3.49
N LEU A 115 -1.44 -14.31 -3.62
CA LEU A 115 -2.55 -14.11 -4.55
C LEU A 115 -3.35 -12.83 -4.24
N ALA A 116 -3.61 -12.54 -2.96
CA ALA A 116 -4.27 -11.31 -2.54
C ALA A 116 -3.45 -10.07 -2.88
N GLY A 117 -2.13 -10.12 -2.69
CA GLY A 117 -1.19 -9.06 -3.09
C GLY A 117 -1.18 -8.81 -4.60
N LEU A 118 -1.16 -9.88 -5.41
CA LEU A 118 -1.22 -9.80 -6.88
C LEU A 118 -2.56 -9.26 -7.38
N ARG A 119 -3.67 -9.58 -6.69
CA ARG A 119 -5.00 -9.04 -7.00
C ARG A 119 -5.09 -7.55 -6.73
N LYS A 120 -4.66 -7.09 -5.55
CA LYS A 120 -4.66 -5.65 -5.18
C LYS A 120 -3.92 -4.78 -6.19
N ARG A 121 -2.90 -5.33 -6.87
CA ARG A 121 -2.07 -4.60 -7.83
C ARG A 121 -2.69 -4.46 -9.22
N GLY A 122 -3.67 -5.29 -9.62
CA GLY A 122 -4.38 -5.15 -10.89
C GLY A 122 -3.46 -5.03 -12.12
N ASN A 123 -3.38 -3.81 -12.70
CA ASN A 123 -2.54 -3.51 -13.87
C ASN A 123 -1.06 -3.27 -13.56
N ALA A 124 -0.68 -3.09 -12.28
CA ALA A 124 0.71 -2.91 -11.84
C ALA A 124 1.41 -4.26 -11.56
N ARG A 125 0.97 -5.34 -12.21
CA ARG A 125 1.56 -6.67 -12.03
C ARG A 125 2.90 -6.78 -12.80
N PRO A 126 3.89 -7.47 -12.23
CA PRO A 126 5.17 -7.72 -12.90
C PRO A 126 5.00 -8.36 -14.28
N ARG A 127 5.81 -7.96 -15.26
CA ARG A 127 5.79 -8.57 -16.61
C ARG A 127 6.89 -9.60 -16.81
N THR A 128 7.77 -9.78 -15.83
CA THR A 128 8.90 -10.70 -15.85
C THR A 128 8.90 -11.59 -14.61
N LEU A 129 9.44 -12.80 -14.75
CA LEU A 129 9.57 -13.74 -13.65
C LEU A 129 10.44 -13.19 -12.51
N ASP A 130 11.52 -12.49 -12.83
CA ASP A 130 12.45 -11.98 -11.83
C ASP A 130 11.79 -10.89 -10.97
N ALA A 131 11.01 -9.99 -11.58
CA ALA A 131 10.22 -8.98 -10.86
C ALA A 131 9.05 -9.60 -10.08
N LEU A 132 8.49 -10.72 -10.54
CA LEU A 132 7.53 -11.49 -9.76
C LEU A 132 8.19 -12.14 -8.54
N ALA A 133 9.38 -12.71 -8.67
CA ALA A 133 10.10 -13.34 -7.57
C ALA A 133 10.44 -12.33 -6.47
N THR A 134 10.92 -11.13 -6.84
CA THR A 134 11.16 -10.03 -5.88
C THR A 134 9.86 -9.61 -5.18
N LEU A 135 8.77 -9.48 -5.95
CA LEU A 135 7.47 -9.13 -5.38
C LEU A 135 6.94 -10.20 -4.42
N VAL A 136 7.12 -11.48 -4.74
CA VAL A 136 6.70 -12.58 -3.88
C VAL A 136 7.52 -12.59 -2.60
N ALA A 137 8.84 -12.39 -2.69
CA ALA A 137 9.71 -12.25 -1.51
C ALA A 137 9.25 -11.10 -0.60
N ASP A 138 9.01 -9.91 -1.14
CA ASP A 138 8.52 -8.76 -0.39
C ASP A 138 7.16 -9.04 0.29
N LEU A 139 6.25 -9.71 -0.41
CA LEU A 139 4.93 -10.06 0.13
C LEU A 139 5.04 -11.12 1.24
N LEU A 140 6.00 -12.03 1.17
CA LEU A 140 6.25 -13.02 2.23
C LEU A 140 6.83 -12.34 3.46
N GLU A 141 7.85 -11.49 3.31
CA GLU A 141 8.46 -10.73 4.41
C GLU A 141 7.41 -9.85 5.12
N GLN A 142 6.59 -9.12 4.36
CA GLN A 142 5.55 -8.25 4.90
C GLN A 142 4.45 -9.00 5.68
N ASN A 143 4.29 -10.30 5.42
CA ASN A 143 3.29 -11.13 6.10
C ASN A 143 3.93 -12.15 7.06
N GLY A 144 5.23 -12.00 7.36
CA GLY A 144 5.94 -12.83 8.33
C GLY A 144 6.26 -14.26 7.86
N PHE A 145 6.23 -14.52 6.55
CA PHE A 145 6.63 -15.80 5.97
C PHE A 145 8.12 -15.80 5.59
N PRO A 146 8.79 -16.96 5.67
CA PRO A 146 10.20 -17.06 5.31
C PRO A 146 10.38 -16.86 3.81
N VAL A 147 11.31 -15.96 3.45
CA VAL A 147 11.68 -15.61 2.07
C VAL A 147 12.20 -16.80 1.28
N ALA A 148 12.74 -17.82 1.98
CA ALA A 148 13.16 -19.07 1.39
C ALA A 148 12.03 -19.78 0.62
N GLU A 149 10.77 -19.62 1.06
CA GLU A 149 9.59 -20.18 0.40
C GLU A 149 9.19 -19.41 -0.88
N ALA A 150 9.79 -18.26 -1.18
CA ALA A 150 9.43 -17.46 -2.35
C ALA A 150 9.56 -18.25 -3.67
N LYS A 151 10.61 -19.08 -3.79
CA LYS A 151 10.82 -19.93 -4.96
C LYS A 151 9.75 -21.00 -5.08
N ASP A 152 9.37 -21.63 -3.97
CA ASP A 152 8.33 -22.65 -3.93
C ASP A 152 6.96 -22.06 -4.24
N VAL A 153 6.67 -20.86 -3.75
CA VAL A 153 5.42 -20.15 -4.05
C VAL A 153 5.34 -19.77 -5.54
N VAL A 154 6.43 -19.27 -6.14
CA VAL A 154 6.47 -18.99 -7.59
C VAL A 154 6.31 -20.28 -8.40
N ALA A 155 6.94 -21.39 -7.99
CA ALA A 155 6.78 -22.68 -8.62
C ALA A 155 5.32 -23.18 -8.56
N ARG A 156 4.65 -22.97 -7.43
CA ARG A 156 3.23 -23.31 -7.24
C ARG A 156 2.29 -22.43 -8.06
N LEU A 157 2.57 -21.13 -8.20
CA LEU A 157 1.79 -20.25 -9.09
C LEU A 157 1.82 -20.75 -10.53
N ARG A 158 2.96 -21.30 -10.97
CA ARG A 158 3.12 -21.88 -12.31
C ARG A 158 2.45 -23.25 -12.43
N SER A 159 2.61 -24.15 -11.46
CA SER A 159 1.99 -25.48 -11.50
C SER A 159 0.46 -25.46 -11.38
N GLN A 160 -0.09 -24.44 -10.71
CA GLN A 160 -1.53 -24.23 -10.58
C GLN A 160 -2.14 -23.38 -11.71
N HIS A 161 -1.35 -23.09 -12.77
CA HIS A 161 -1.78 -22.29 -13.92
C HIS A 161 -2.30 -20.89 -13.58
N TYR A 162 -1.85 -20.28 -12.48
CA TYR A 162 -2.24 -18.91 -12.11
C TYR A 162 -1.46 -17.84 -12.86
N ILE A 163 -0.34 -18.22 -13.45
CA ILE A 163 0.47 -17.39 -14.33
C ILE A 163 0.87 -18.21 -15.55
N GLU A 164 0.79 -17.60 -16.72
CA GLU A 164 1.39 -18.12 -17.94
C GLU A 164 2.73 -17.43 -18.17
N VAL A 165 3.74 -18.22 -18.50
CA VAL A 165 5.11 -17.74 -18.66
C VAL A 165 5.66 -18.25 -19.98
N GLN A 166 6.17 -17.32 -20.80
CA GLN A 166 6.87 -17.60 -22.04
C GLN A 166 8.19 -16.81 -22.03
N ASP A 167 9.32 -17.46 -22.28
CA ASP A 167 10.65 -16.84 -22.32
C ASP A 167 10.97 -15.92 -21.13
N ARG A 168 10.69 -16.42 -19.91
CA ARG A 168 10.87 -15.71 -18.61
C ARG A 168 10.00 -14.44 -18.45
N ARG A 169 9.09 -14.18 -19.38
CA ARG A 169 8.06 -13.15 -19.30
C ARG A 169 6.72 -13.73 -18.95
N ILE A 170 5.93 -12.97 -18.21
CA ILE A 170 4.59 -13.37 -17.81
C ILE A 170 3.63 -12.87 -18.89
N THR A 171 3.03 -13.80 -19.62
CA THR A 171 2.13 -13.52 -20.75
C THR A 171 0.70 -13.29 -20.29
N ALA A 172 0.26 -14.00 -19.24
CA ALA A 172 -1.07 -13.86 -18.67
C ALA A 172 -1.09 -14.15 -17.16
N TYR A 173 -2.03 -13.51 -16.46
CA TYR A 173 -2.35 -13.76 -15.05
C TYR A 173 -3.76 -14.35 -14.96
N LEU A 174 -3.84 -15.67 -14.80
CA LEU A 174 -5.09 -16.44 -14.69
C LEU A 174 -5.40 -16.72 -13.21
N LEU A 175 -5.41 -15.65 -12.40
CA LEU A 175 -5.69 -15.76 -10.97
C LEU A 175 -7.13 -16.27 -10.76
N PRO A 176 -7.38 -17.20 -9.82
CA PRO A 176 -8.71 -17.76 -9.62
C PRO A 176 -9.67 -16.68 -9.09
N PRO A 177 -11.00 -16.81 -9.25
CA PRO A 177 -11.95 -15.92 -8.58
C PRO A 177 -11.78 -16.02 -7.05
N SER A 178 -12.01 -14.93 -6.32
CA SER A 178 -12.06 -14.97 -4.86
C SER A 178 -13.18 -15.91 -4.45
N LYS A 179 -12.85 -17.04 -3.80
CA LYS A 179 -13.87 -17.81 -3.08
C LYS A 179 -14.41 -16.87 -1.99
N ALA A 180 -15.69 -16.53 -2.11
CA ALA A 180 -16.47 -15.83 -1.10
C ALA A 180 -16.51 -16.62 0.21
#